data_AF-A0A2V9VKE1-F1
#
_entry.id   AF-A0A2V9VKE1-F1
#
_cell.length_a   1.000
_cell.length_b   1.000
_cell.length_c   1.000
_cell.angle_alpha   90.00
_cell.angle_beta   90.00
_cell.angle_gamma   90.00
#
_symmetry.space_group_name_H-M   'P 1'
#
loop_
_entity.id
_entity.type
_entity.pdbx_description
1 polymer ?
#
loop_
_entity_poly.entity_id
_entity_poly.type
_entity_poly.pdbx_seq_one_letter_code
_entity_poly.pdbx_strand_id
1 'polypeptide(L)'
;MAWHATQARIPKEFTTGMPAPLFSRLIEKLCPHRFSWPHSGAHGQDYQVCLICGTAYEYDWITMRRTRRLEELSKGSSAPLSGKQPDA
;
A
#
# COMPACT_ATOMS: atom_id res chain seq x y z
N MET A 1 10.59 -32.33 -40.72
CA MET A 1 10.77 -32.00 -39.28
C MET A 1 9.47 -31.36 -38.80
N ALA A 2 8.49 -32.18 -38.40
CA ALA A 2 7.18 -31.71 -37.97
C ALA A 2 7.19 -31.56 -36.44
N TRP A 3 7.06 -30.32 -35.97
CA TRP A 3 6.97 -30.01 -34.55
C TRP A 3 5.50 -30.08 -34.13
N HIS A 4 5.11 -31.11 -33.38
CA HIS A 4 3.81 -31.16 -32.72
C HIS A 4 3.95 -30.56 -31.31
N ALA A 5 3.55 -29.30 -31.16
CA ALA A 5 3.42 -28.68 -29.85
C ALA A 5 2.09 -29.13 -29.21
N THR A 6 2.16 -30.08 -28.28
CA THR A 6 1.02 -30.45 -27.44
C THR A 6 0.67 -29.28 -26.53
N GLN A 7 -0.45 -28.62 -26.78
CA GLN A 7 -0.98 -27.59 -25.89
C GLN A 7 -1.43 -28.26 -24.57
N ALA A 8 -0.67 -28.05 -23.51
CA ALA A 8 -1.07 -28.38 -22.15
C ALA A 8 -2.24 -27.45 -21.75
N ARG A 9 -3.44 -28.03 -21.68
CA ARG A 9 -4.64 -27.34 -21.20
C ARG A 9 -4.51 -27.17 -19.69
N ILE A 10 -4.20 -25.96 -19.23
CA ILE A 10 -4.15 -25.63 -17.80
C ILE A 10 -5.57 -25.79 -17.22
N PRO A 11 -5.79 -26.62 -16.19
CA PRO A 11 -7.09 -26.72 -15.53
C PRO A 11 -7.42 -25.39 -14.84
N LYS A 12 -8.67 -24.95 -14.98
CA LYS A 12 -9.16 -23.67 -14.47
C LYS A 12 -9.97 -23.92 -13.22
N GLU A 13 -9.37 -24.45 -12.16
CA GLU A 13 -10.14 -24.65 -10.94
C GLU A 13 -9.24 -24.60 -9.72
N PHE A 14 -9.38 -23.54 -8.90
CA PHE A 14 -9.81 -23.69 -7.52
C PHE A 14 -10.05 -22.31 -6.88
N THR A 15 -11.26 -21.75 -6.98
CA THR A 15 -11.69 -20.69 -6.05
C THR A 15 -12.46 -21.36 -4.92
N THR A 16 -11.69 -21.90 -3.96
CA THR A 16 -12.21 -22.20 -2.62
C THR A 16 -12.71 -20.90 -2.00
N GLY A 17 -13.94 -20.91 -1.49
CA GLY A 17 -14.55 -19.77 -0.83
C GLY A 17 -13.62 -19.16 0.23
N MET A 18 -13.53 -17.84 0.24
CA MET A 18 -12.79 -17.09 1.26
C MET A 18 -13.71 -16.72 2.42
N PRO A 19 -13.73 -17.46 3.54
CA PRO A 19 -14.31 -16.94 4.78
C PRO A 19 -13.28 -16.02 5.44
N ALA A 20 -13.17 -14.74 5.04
CA ALA A 20 -12.09 -13.91 5.58
C ALA A 20 -12.32 -12.43 5.91
N PRO A 21 -13.48 -11.76 5.72
CA PRO A 21 -13.52 -10.32 6.00
C PRO A 21 -13.30 -9.97 7.49
N LEU A 22 -13.65 -10.88 8.41
CA LEU A 22 -13.39 -10.70 9.83
C LEU A 22 -11.95 -11.06 10.21
N PHE A 23 -11.43 -12.21 9.77
CA PHE A 23 -10.05 -12.62 10.04
C PHE A 23 -9.02 -11.63 9.48
N SER A 24 -9.25 -11.07 8.28
CA SER A 24 -8.40 -10.01 7.71
C SER A 24 -8.32 -8.77 8.62
N ARG A 25 -9.46 -8.32 9.17
CA ARG A 25 -9.50 -7.17 10.09
C ARG A 25 -8.81 -7.44 11.43
N LEU A 26 -8.84 -8.69 11.93
CA LEU A 26 -8.10 -9.04 13.14
C LEU A 26 -6.58 -9.05 12.88
N ILE A 27 -6.14 -9.57 11.73
CA ILE A 27 -4.73 -9.61 11.34
C ILE A 27 -4.17 -8.19 11.14
N GLU A 28 -4.95 -7.26 10.58
CA GLU A 28 -4.57 -5.85 10.46
C GLU A 28 -4.31 -5.18 11.82
N LYS A 29 -5.12 -5.50 12.85
CA LYS A 29 -5.03 -4.89 14.18
C LYS A 29 -3.91 -5.47 15.06
N LEU A 30 -3.54 -6.73 14.83
CA LEU A 30 -2.52 -7.45 15.61
C LEU A 30 -1.22 -7.65 14.82
N CYS A 31 -1.05 -6.93 13.71
CA CYS A 31 0.09 -7.08 12.83
C CYS A 31 1.39 -6.64 13.53
N PRO A 32 2.41 -7.49 13.67
CA PRO A 32 3.71 -7.12 14.26
C PRO A 32 4.59 -6.30 13.29
N HIS A 33 3.97 -5.58 12.36
CA HIS A 33 4.51 -4.81 11.25
C HIS A 33 5.97 -5.09 10.83
N ARG A 34 6.14 -5.70 9.64
CA ARG A 34 7.40 -5.73 8.88
C ARG A 34 7.29 -4.80 7.68
N PHE A 35 8.26 -3.92 7.48
CA PHE A 35 8.21 -2.89 6.45
C PHE A 35 9.14 -3.19 5.28
N SER A 36 8.70 -2.81 4.08
CA SER A 36 9.54 -2.79 2.88
C SER A 36 10.59 -1.67 2.95
N TRP A 37 11.52 -1.69 1.99
CA TRP A 37 12.39 -0.55 1.74
C TRP A 37 11.55 0.68 1.35
N PRO A 38 11.94 1.92 1.72
CA PRO A 38 11.18 3.12 1.40
C PRO A 38 10.90 3.29 -0.09
N HIS A 39 9.66 3.56 -0.44
CA HIS A 39 9.26 3.88 -1.80
C HIS A 39 9.13 5.39 -1.94
N SER A 40 9.74 5.96 -2.97
CA SER A 40 9.55 7.37 -3.29
C SER A 40 8.20 7.56 -3.99
N GLY A 41 7.32 8.31 -3.35
CA GLY A 41 6.00 8.66 -3.90
C GLY A 41 6.09 9.71 -5.00
N ALA A 42 5.02 9.83 -5.78
CA ALA A 42 4.94 10.73 -6.94
C ALA A 42 5.09 12.22 -6.59
N HIS A 43 4.90 12.60 -5.33
CA HIS A 43 5.00 13.97 -4.84
C HIS A 43 6.21 14.22 -3.93
N GLY A 44 7.19 13.31 -3.93
CA GLY A 44 8.38 13.42 -3.08
C GLY A 44 8.17 13.04 -1.62
N GLN A 45 6.98 12.56 -1.25
CA GLN A 45 6.76 11.89 0.02
C GLN A 45 7.16 10.41 -0.08
N ASP A 46 8.19 10.05 0.68
CA ASP A 46 8.59 8.65 0.83
C ASP A 46 7.60 7.94 1.74
N TYR A 47 7.37 6.65 1.47
CA TYR A 47 6.47 5.83 2.27
C TYR A 47 6.97 4.40 2.37
N GLN A 48 6.57 3.69 3.42
CA GLN A 48 6.85 2.27 3.60
C GLN A 48 5.55 1.50 3.71
N VAL A 49 5.54 0.29 3.15
CA VAL A 49 4.37 -0.60 3.18
C VAL A 49 4.66 -1.77 4.09
N CYS A 50 3.68 -2.15 4.91
CA CYS A 50 3.79 -3.36 5.70
C CYS A 50 3.65 -4.60 4.80
N LEU A 51 4.65 -5.47 4.78
CA LEU A 51 4.66 -6.71 4.00
C LEU A 51 3.68 -7.78 4.53
N ILE A 52 3.13 -7.59 5.73
CA ILE A 52 2.17 -8.52 6.34
C ILE A 52 0.73 -8.06 6.11
N CYS A 53 0.39 -6.81 6.45
CA CYS A 53 -0.99 -6.31 6.35
C CYS A 53 -1.24 -5.34 5.19
N GLY A 54 -0.22 -4.90 4.46
CA GLY A 54 -0.36 -3.98 3.33
C GLY A 54 -0.57 -2.51 3.71
N THR A 55 -0.69 -2.17 4.99
CA THR A 55 -0.84 -0.77 5.43
C THR A 55 0.38 0.06 5.05
N ALA A 56 0.13 1.22 4.44
CA ALA A 56 1.16 2.19 4.07
C ALA A 56 1.33 3.27 5.15
N TYR A 57 2.59 3.64 5.41
CA TYR A 57 2.99 4.70 6.33
C TYR A 57 3.90 5.69 5.62
N GLU A 58 3.71 6.98 5.89
CA GLU A 58 4.67 8.02 5.54
C GLU A 58 6.03 7.75 6.19
N TYR A 59 7.08 8.09 5.45
CA TYR A 59 8.45 7.98 5.89
C TYR A 59 9.15 9.32 5.72
N ASP A 60 9.61 9.87 6.84
CA ASP A 60 10.42 11.08 6.87
C ASP A 60 11.90 10.68 6.81
N TRP A 61 12.55 10.96 5.67
CA TRP A 61 13.97 10.70 5.45
C TRP A 61 14.88 11.63 6.26
N ILE A 62 14.39 12.81 6.66
CA ILE A 62 15.17 13.78 7.45
C ILE A 62 15.32 13.26 8.87
N THR A 63 14.21 12.83 9.48
CA THR A 63 14.20 12.31 10.85
C THR A 63 14.40 10.79 10.92
N MET A 64 14.48 10.12 9.78
CA MET A 64 14.61 8.67 9.62
C MET A 64 13.49 7.89 10.34
N ARG A 65 12.27 8.42 10.33
CA ARG A 65 11.13 7.91 11.11
C ARG A 65 9.88 7.73 10.27
N ARG A 66 9.07 6.74 10.65
CA ARG A 66 7.70 6.57 10.15
C ARG A 66 6.80 7.50 10.96
N THR A 67 5.97 8.29 10.29
CA THR A 67 5.13 9.32 10.93
C THR A 67 3.68 8.87 11.02
N ARG A 68 2.96 8.88 9.90
CA ARG A 68 1.52 8.68 9.84
C ARG A 68 1.13 7.54 8.90
N ARG A 69 0.01 6.88 9.18
CA ARG A 69 -0.66 5.94 8.27
C ARG A 69 -1.32 6.70 7.09
N LEU A 70 -1.04 6.29 5.86
CA LEU A 70 -1.52 6.95 4.64
C LEU A 70 -2.98 6.62 4.27
N GLU A 71 -3.60 5.60 4.85
CA GLU A 71 -5.00 5.20 4.61
C GLU A 71 -6.01 6.33 4.88
N GLU A 72 -5.61 7.33 5.67
CA GLU A 72 -6.50 8.41 6.10
C GLU A 72 -6.54 9.61 5.14
N LEU A 73 -5.57 9.73 4.22
CA LEU A 73 -5.50 10.87 3.29
C LEU A 73 -6.40 10.73 2.06
N SER A 74 -6.99 9.55 1.82
CA SER A 74 -7.97 9.35 0.74
C SER A 74 -9.32 10.04 1.01
N LYS A 75 -9.55 10.56 2.22
CA LYS A 75 -10.74 11.35 2.56
C LYS A 75 -10.32 12.75 3.03
N GLY A 76 -10.13 13.66 2.07
CA GLY A 76 -10.16 15.09 2.35
C GLY A 76 -8.81 15.79 2.50
N SER A 77 -7.90 15.65 1.53
CA SER A 77 -6.93 16.73 1.27
C SER A 77 -7.54 17.77 0.33
N SER A 78 -8.57 18.48 0.81
CA SER A 78 -8.71 19.89 0.44
C SER A 78 -7.88 20.66 1.45
N ALA A 79 -6.61 20.89 1.13
CA ALA A 79 -5.78 21.83 1.84
C ALA A 79 -6.52 23.18 1.92
N PRO A 80 -6.56 23.89 3.06
CA PRO A 80 -6.84 25.31 3.03
C PRO A 80 -5.67 25.95 2.29
N LEU A 81 -5.96 26.60 1.17
CA LEU A 81 -5.07 27.53 0.49
C LEU A 81 -4.48 28.49 1.54
N SER A 82 -3.24 28.25 1.96
CA SER A 82 -2.43 29.23 2.68
C SER A 82 -1.95 30.27 1.66
N GLY A 83 -2.86 31.16 1.28
CA GLY A 83 -2.53 32.38 0.57
C GLY A 83 -2.02 33.41 1.57
N LYS A 84 -0.71 33.46 1.81
CA LYS A 84 -0.07 34.71 2.23
C LYS A 84 -0.06 35.62 1.01
N GLN A 85 -0.93 36.62 0.99
CA GLN A 85 -0.86 37.74 0.06
C GLN A 85 0.23 38.71 0.58
N PRO A 86 1.28 39.03 -0.20
CA PRO A 86 2.27 40.03 0.18
C PRO A 86 1.80 41.46 -0.13
N ASP A 87 2.19 42.36 0.78
CA ASP A 87 2.55 43.79 0.68
C ASP A 87 1.79 44.72 -0.28
N ALA A 88 1.18 45.76 0.33
CA ALA A 88 1.01 47.10 -0.24
C ALA A 88 1.20 48.15 0.87
#